data_AF-A0A347AXD0-F1
#
_entry.id   AF-A0A347AXD0-F1
#
_cell.length_a   1.000
_cell.length_b   1.000
_cell.length_c   1.000
_cell.angle_alpha   90.00
_cell.angle_beta   90.00
_cell.angle_gamma   90.00
#
_symmetry.space_group_name_H-M   'P 1'
#
loop_
_entity.id
_entity.type
_entity.pdbx_description
1 polymer ?
#
loop_
_entity_poly.entity_id
_entity_poly.type
_entity_poly.pdbx_seq_one_letter_code
_entity_poly.pdbx_strand_id
1 'polypeptide(L)'
;MIKIYGMSTCPDCIAVDKQVEGDNRYEIIDIGSHVKYLKEFLRLRDNNSVFDEARKHGYAGIPCFVLEDGTVTLSPEEAGIQMDEARPAASCRLDGTGC
;
A
#
# COMPACT_ATOMS: atom_id res chain seq x y z
N MET A 1 -11.03 -11.36 -4.04
CA MET A 1 -10.96 -9.95 -3.62
C MET A 1 -9.51 -9.62 -3.33
N ILE A 2 -9.00 -8.56 -3.95
CA ILE A 2 -7.65 -8.04 -3.74
C ILE A 2 -7.66 -7.20 -2.46
N LYS A 3 -6.75 -7.47 -1.53
CA LYS A 3 -6.62 -6.67 -0.31
C LYS A 3 -5.59 -5.56 -0.51
N ILE A 4 -5.91 -4.36 -0.05
CA ILE A 4 -5.04 -3.19 -0.11
C ILE A 4 -4.75 -2.74 1.33
N TYR A 5 -3.52 -2.95 1.78
CA TYR A 5 -3.06 -2.43 3.06
C TYR A 5 -2.47 -1.04 2.86
N GLY A 6 -3.04 -0.05 3.55
CA GLY A 6 -2.64 1.34 3.43
C GLY A 6 -2.95 2.13 4.68
N MET A 7 -2.75 3.45 4.63
CA MET A 7 -3.16 4.36 5.70
C MET A 7 -3.65 5.67 5.14
N SER A 8 -4.66 6.26 5.78
CA SER A 8 -5.27 7.54 5.38
C SER A 8 -4.32 8.75 5.46
N THR A 9 -3.14 8.60 6.06
CA THR A 9 -2.08 9.62 6.10
C THR A 9 -1.00 9.43 5.03
N CYS A 10 -1.12 8.42 4.16
CA CYS A 10 -0.21 8.18 3.03
C CYS A 10 -0.85 8.68 1.72
N PRO A 11 -0.26 9.68 1.03
CA PRO A 11 -0.79 10.22 -0.22
C PRO A 11 -0.99 9.19 -1.32
N ASP A 12 -0.09 8.22 -1.45
CA ASP A 12 -0.21 7.14 -2.44
C ASP A 12 -1.39 6.22 -2.13
N CYS A 13 -1.61 5.90 -0.85
CA CYS A 13 -2.79 5.14 -0.42
C CYS A 13 -4.09 5.91 -0.71
N ILE A 14 -4.13 7.22 -0.44
CA ILE A 14 -5.30 8.06 -0.75
C ILE A 14 -5.60 8.07 -2.26
N ALA A 15 -4.55 8.09 -3.10
CA ALA A 15 -4.72 8.05 -4.53
C ALA A 15 -5.29 6.70 -5.00
N VAL A 16 -4.80 5.60 -4.45
CA VAL A 16 -5.32 4.25 -4.70
C VAL A 16 -6.76 4.10 -4.22
N ASP A 17 -7.08 4.50 -2.99
CA ASP A 17 -8.41 4.39 -2.39
C ASP A 17 -9.48 5.07 -3.26
N LYS A 18 -9.15 6.24 -3.84
CA LYS A 18 -10.04 6.97 -4.76
C LYS A 18 -10.27 6.25 -6.08
N GLN A 19 -9.27 5.54 -6.60
CA GLN A 19 -9.39 4.84 -7.89
C GLN A 19 -10.25 3.57 -7.77
N VAL A 20 -10.24 2.94 -6.59
CA VAL A 20 -10.98 1.70 -6.33
C VAL A 20 -12.30 1.93 -5.59
N GLU A 21 -12.70 3.19 -5.38
CA GLU A 21 -13.93 3.54 -4.67
C GLU A 21 -15.16 2.93 -5.34
N GLY A 22 -15.90 2.10 -4.59
CA GLY A 22 -17.09 1.41 -5.09
C GLY A 22 -16.80 0.16 -5.93
N ASP A 23 -15.54 -0.19 -6.17
CA ASP A 23 -15.16 -1.41 -6.88
C ASP A 23 -15.09 -2.60 -5.88
N ASN A 24 -15.99 -3.56 -6.05
CA ASN A 24 -16.09 -4.73 -5.18
C ASN A 24 -14.96 -5.75 -5.34
N ARG A 25 -14.03 -5.55 -6.28
CA ARG A 25 -12.84 -6.37 -6.42
C ARG A 25 -11.83 -6.10 -5.31
N TYR A 26 -11.90 -4.94 -4.65
CA TYR A 26 -10.90 -4.50 -3.67
C TYR A 26 -11.45 -4.40 -2.25
N GLU A 27 -10.62 -4.78 -1.27
CA GLU A 27 -10.83 -4.57 0.16
C GLU A 27 -9.75 -3.62 0.69
N ILE A 28 -10.15 -2.42 1.13
CA ILE A 28 -9.22 -1.45 1.73
C ILE A 28 -9.06 -1.77 3.23
N ILE A 29 -7.82 -1.92 3.67
CA ILE A 29 -7.44 -2.22 5.05
C ILE A 29 -6.56 -1.07 5.57
N ASP A 30 -7.15 -0.16 6.34
CA ASP A 30 -6.41 0.91 7.02
C ASP A 30 -5.62 0.33 8.20
N ILE A 31 -4.31 0.20 8.04
CA ILE A 31 -3.41 -0.32 9.08
C ILE A 31 -3.27 0.62 10.27
N GLY A 32 -3.57 1.91 10.10
CA GLY A 32 -3.58 2.91 11.17
C GLY A 32 -4.84 2.86 12.04
N SER A 33 -5.91 2.22 11.56
CA SER A 33 -7.21 2.20 12.25
C SER A 33 -7.24 1.29 13.48
N HIS A 34 -6.47 0.20 13.49
CA HIS A 34 -6.44 -0.75 14.61
C HIS A 34 -5.18 -1.63 14.60
N VAL A 35 -4.63 -1.92 15.78
CA VAL A 35 -3.40 -2.73 15.95
C VAL A 35 -3.50 -4.14 15.33
N LYS A 36 -4.71 -4.67 15.16
CA LYS A 36 -4.92 -5.99 14.54
C LYS A 36 -4.49 -5.98 13.06
N TYR A 37 -4.84 -4.93 12.32
CA TYR A 37 -4.50 -4.75 10.91
C TYR A 37 -3.03 -4.42 10.75
N LEU A 38 -2.48 -3.59 11.66
CA LEU A 38 -1.05 -3.36 11.73
C LEU A 38 -0.27 -4.67 11.94
N LYS A 39 -0.70 -5.54 12.87
CA LYS A 39 -0.04 -6.83 13.11
C LYS A 39 -0.15 -7.79 11.93
N GLU A 40 -1.27 -7.78 11.21
CA GLU A 40 -1.45 -8.54 9.97
C GLU A 40 -0.48 -8.06 8.89
N PHE A 41 -0.41 -6.74 8.67
CA PHE A 41 0.52 -6.12 7.73
C PHE A 41 1.99 -6.37 8.10
N LEU A 42 2.37 -6.22 9.38
CA LEU A 42 3.75 -6.48 9.81
C LEU A 42 4.18 -7.93 9.57
N ARG A 43 3.27 -8.90 9.73
CA ARG A 43 3.57 -10.31 9.38
C ARG A 43 3.87 -10.47 7.89
N LEU A 44 3.13 -9.80 7.02
CA LEU A 44 3.41 -9.79 5.58
C LEU A 44 4.74 -9.09 5.29
N ARG A 45 4.89 -7.85 5.77
CA ARG A 45 6.05 -6.98 5.56
C ARG A 45 7.36 -7.60 6.00
N ASP A 46 7.38 -8.27 7.14
CA ASP A 46 8.62 -8.77 7.74
C ASP A 46 9.05 -10.13 7.17
N ASN A 47 8.15 -10.85 6.47
CA ASN A 47 8.41 -12.20 5.96
C ASN A 47 8.34 -12.33 4.42
N ASN A 48 8.09 -11.24 3.68
CA ASN A 48 8.04 -11.26 2.22
C ASN A 48 9.17 -10.39 1.62
N SER A 49 9.85 -10.93 0.60
CA SER A 49 11.01 -10.31 -0.06
C SER A 49 10.64 -9.08 -0.89
N VAL A 50 9.38 -8.90 -1.28
CA VAL A 50 8.93 -7.70 -2.00
C VAL A 50 9.17 -6.40 -1.18
N PHE A 51 9.28 -6.53 0.14
CA PHE A 51 9.54 -5.42 1.05
C PHE A 51 11.02 -5.21 1.36
N ASP A 52 11.96 -6.00 0.80
CA ASP A 52 13.38 -5.91 1.16
C ASP A 52 13.94 -4.50 0.96
N GLU A 53 13.71 -3.90 -0.22
CA GLU A 53 14.17 -2.54 -0.50
C GLU A 53 13.41 -1.49 0.32
N ALA A 54 12.11 -1.69 0.57
CA ALA A 54 11.34 -0.80 1.44
C ALA A 54 11.91 -0.79 2.86
N ARG A 55 12.16 -1.96 3.46
CA ARG A 55 12.74 -2.08 4.81
C ARG A 55 14.14 -1.48 4.88
N LYS A 56 14.98 -1.74 3.86
CA LYS A 56 16.35 -1.19 3.75
C LYS A 56 16.37 0.34 3.78
N HIS A 57 15.37 0.99 3.18
CA HIS A 57 15.27 2.45 3.16
C HIS A 57 14.36 3.03 4.27
N GLY A 58 13.88 2.19 5.19
CA GLY A 58 13.02 2.63 6.30
C GLY A 58 11.58 2.94 5.90
N TYR A 59 11.15 2.55 4.69
CA TYR A 59 9.77 2.74 4.22
C TYR A 59 8.82 1.74 4.85
N ALA A 60 7.56 2.14 4.98
CA ALA A 60 6.49 1.25 5.41
C ALA A 60 6.21 0.15 4.38
N GLY A 61 6.28 0.48 3.08
CA GLY A 61 5.88 -0.42 1.99
C GLY A 61 4.36 -0.44 1.78
N ILE A 62 3.74 0.74 1.77
CA ILE A 62 2.32 0.92 1.48
C ILE A 62 2.14 1.93 0.33
N PRO A 63 1.10 1.81 -0.51
CA PRO A 63 0.09 0.74 -0.49
C PRO A 63 0.69 -0.64 -0.82
N CYS A 64 0.19 -1.67 -0.15
CA CYS A 64 0.56 -3.07 -0.37
C CYS A 64 -0.65 -3.85 -0.83
N PHE A 65 -0.50 -4.64 -1.89
CA PHE A 65 -1.58 -5.39 -2.51
C PHE A 65 -1.38 -6.88 -2.30
N VAL A 66 -2.43 -7.56 -1.87
CA VAL A 66 -2.50 -9.04 -1.84
C VAL A 66 -3.53 -9.46 -2.88
N LEU A 67 -3.03 -10.06 -3.97
CA LEU A 67 -3.86 -10.52 -5.08
C LEU A 67 -4.69 -11.74 -4.69
N GLU A 68 -5.64 -12.12 -5.54
CA GLU A 68 -6.58 -13.21 -5.23
C GLU A 68 -5.91 -14.57 -5.06
N ASP A 69 -4.74 -14.78 -5.68
CA ASP A 69 -3.93 -15.99 -5.57
C ASP A 69 -2.98 -15.97 -4.35
N GLY A 70 -2.99 -14.90 -3.56
CA GLY A 70 -2.12 -14.69 -2.41
C GLY A 70 -0.77 -14.05 -2.74
N THR A 71 -0.51 -13.71 -4.01
CA THR A 71 0.69 -12.96 -4.41
C THR A 71 0.67 -11.58 -3.75
N VAL A 72 1.82 -11.17 -3.18
CA VAL A 72 1.98 -9.86 -2.55
C VAL A 72 2.81 -8.98 -3.46
N THR A 73 2.33 -7.77 -3.73
CA THR A 73 3.01 -6.77 -4.57
C THR A 73 2.90 -5.36 -4.00
N LEU A 74 3.84 -4.50 -4.37
CA LEU A 74 3.81 -3.06 -4.11
C LEU A 74 3.49 -2.26 -5.39
N SER A 75 3.23 -2.93 -6.53
CA SER A 75 2.84 -2.29 -7.79
C SER A 75 1.31 -2.18 -7.88
N PRO A 76 0.76 -0.96 -8.01
CA PRO A 76 -0.65 -0.77 -8.33
C PRO A 76 -1.04 -1.42 -9.67
N GLU A 77 -0.15 -1.41 -10.65
CA GLU A 77 -0.41 -1.97 -11.99
C GLU A 77 -0.62 -3.48 -11.93
N GLU A 78 0.20 -4.20 -11.15
CA GLU A 78 0.03 -5.64 -10.91
C GLU A 78 -1.28 -5.94 -10.16
N ALA A 79 -1.80 -4.99 -9.38
CA ALA A 79 -3.12 -5.08 -8.75
C ALA A 79 -4.27 -4.67 -9.68
N GLY A 80 -4.00 -4.30 -10.94
CA GLY A 80 -5.02 -3.89 -11.91
C GLY A 80 -5.49 -2.43 -11.75
N ILE A 81 -4.67 -1.59 -11.13
CA ILE A 81 -4.93 -0.18 -10.85
C ILE A 81 -4.02 0.66 -11.75
N GLN A 82 -4.60 1.50 -12.61
CA GLN A 82 -3.83 2.38 -13.50
C GLN A 82 -3.64 3.75 -12.85
N MET A 83 -2.42 4.03 -12.39
CA MET A 83 -2.08 5.36 -11.88
C MET A 83 -1.94 6.35 -13.05
N ASP A 84 -2.84 7.33 -13.13
CA ASP A 84 -2.72 8.44 -14.06
C ASP A 84 -1.50 9.29 -13.66
N GLU A 85 -0.56 9.53 -14.58
CA GLU A 85 0.81 10.07 -14.32
C GLU A 85 0.87 11.47 -13.67
N ALA A 86 -0.28 12.08 -13.35
CA ALA A 86 -0.38 13.47 -12.93
C ALA A 86 -0.78 13.61 -11.46
N ARG A 87 0.12 13.27 -10.54
CA ARG A 87 0.16 13.90 -9.20
C ARG A 87 1.52 13.70 -8.53
N PRO A 88 2.26 14.77 -8.19
CA PRO A 88 3.38 14.65 -7.28
C PRO A 88 2.80 14.20 -5.93
N ALA A 89 3.07 12.96 -5.54
CA ALA A 89 2.73 12.48 -4.21
C ALA A 89 3.47 13.34 -3.19
N ALA A 90 2.73 13.86 -2.21
CA ALA A 90 3.35 14.60 -1.11
C ALA A 90 4.32 13.67 -0.37
N SER A 91 5.53 14.15 -0.08
CA SER A 91 6.57 13.36 0.56
C SER A 91 6.11 12.83 1.92
N CYS A 92 6.18 11.51 2.13
CA CYS A 92 6.02 10.89 3.44
C CYS A 92 7.35 10.52 4.10
N ARG A 93 8.49 10.88 3.50
CA ARG A 93 9.79 10.61 4.11
C ARG A 93 10.00 11.43 5.37
N LEU A 94 10.67 10.82 6.33
CA LEU A 94 11.02 11.46 7.61
C LEU A 94 11.95 12.67 7.42
N ASP A 95 12.69 12.74 6.31
CA ASP A 95 13.57 13.86 5.95
C ASP A 95 12.92 14.89 5.01
N GLY A 96 11.67 14.67 4.60
CA GLY A 96 10.92 15.56 3.70
C GLY A 96 11.30 15.49 2.23
N THR A 97 12.11 14.51 1.78
CA THR A 97 12.55 14.39 0.38
C THR A 97 11.76 13.34 -0.43
N GLY A 98 10.71 13.74 -1.17
CA GLY A 98 9.97 12.84 -2.09
C GLY A 98 9.15 11.73 -1.40
N CYS A 99 8.49 10.83 -2.15
CA CYS A 99 7.84 9.65 -1.54
C CYS A 99 8.85 8.66 -0.96
#